data_AF-A0A7Y5MMU4-F1
#
_entry.id   AF-A0A7Y5MMU4-F1
#
_cell.length_a   1.000
_cell.length_b   1.000
_cell.length_c   1.000
_cell.angle_alpha   90.00
_cell.angle_beta   90.00
_cell.angle_gamma   90.00
#
_symmetry.space_group_name_H-M   'P 1'
#
loop_
_entity.id
_entity.type
_entity.pdbx_description
1 polymer ?
#
loop_
_entity_poly.entity_id
_entity_poly.type
_entity_poly.pdbx_seq_one_letter_code
_entity_poly.pdbx_strand_id
1 'polypeptide(L)' 'NIVVASVILSMGMFTLSPVLISLPFKILLFVMVDGWTLVVESLRVSISGA' A
#
# COMPACT_ATOMS: atom_id res chain seq x y z
N ASN A 1 3.96 -4.53 -4.24
CA ASN A 1 5.10 -3.64 -4.59
C ASN A 1 5.21 -3.34 -6.09
N ILE A 2 4.78 -4.25 -6.98
CA ILE A 2 4.91 -4.10 -8.44
C ILE A 2 4.00 -2.98 -9.01
N VAL A 3 2.76 -2.85 -8.54
CA VAL A 3 1.77 -1.89 -9.09
C VAL A 3 2.20 -0.42 -8.90
N VAL A 4 2.83 -0.08 -7.77
CA VAL A 4 3.31 1.29 -7.51
C VAL A 4 4.63 1.55 -8.23
N ALA A 5 5.47 0.52 -8.36
CA ALA A 5 6.72 0.61 -9.10
C ALA A 5 6.48 0.86 -10.60
N SER A 6 5.48 0.22 -11.23
CA SER A 6 5.16 0.43 -12.65
C SER A 6 4.62 1.83 -12.96
N VAL A 7 3.87 2.44 -12.04
CA VAL A 7 3.37 3.82 -12.19
C VAL A 7 4.51 4.85 -12.14
N ILE A 8 5.48 4.66 -11.24
CA ILE A 8 6.66 5.54 -11.14
C ILE A 8 7.58 5.36 -12.37
N LEU A 9 7.79 4.11 -12.81
CA LEU A 9 8.59 3.80 -14.00
C LEU A 9 7.98 4.44 -15.26
N SER A 10 6.66 4.57 -15.33
CA SER A 10 5.94 5.26 -16.41
C SER A 10 6.05 6.79 -16.37
N MET A 11 6.47 7.40 -15.26
CA MET A 11 6.58 8.87 -15.09
C MET A 11 7.99 9.42 -15.34
N GLY A 12 8.98 8.57 -15.65
CA GLY A 12 10.28 8.99 -16.18
C GLY A 12 11.18 9.83 -15.26
N MET A 13 10.88 9.96 -13.95
CA MET A 13 11.65 10.79 -13.01
C MET A 13 12.13 10.00 -11.80
N PHE A 14 13.44 9.74 -11.72
CA PHE A 14 14.01 8.84 -10.72
C PHE A 14 14.60 9.51 -9.47
N THR A 15 14.90 10.80 -9.45
CA THR A 15 15.93 11.26 -8.50
C THR A 15 15.46 12.01 -7.27
N LEU A 16 14.30 12.71 -7.24
CA LEU A 16 13.99 13.54 -6.06
C LEU A 16 12.55 13.54 -5.51
N SER A 17 11.58 12.79 -6.06
CA SER A 17 10.29 12.65 -5.34
C SER A 17 9.31 11.52 -5.72
N PRO A 18 9.74 10.33 -6.16
CA PRO A 18 8.78 9.23 -6.28
C PRO A 18 8.28 8.74 -4.91
N VAL A 19 9.12 8.79 -3.88
CA VAL A 19 8.78 8.26 -2.54
C VAL A 19 7.77 9.15 -1.83
N LEU A 20 7.97 10.47 -1.83
CA LEU A 20 7.11 11.44 -1.14
C LEU A 20 5.69 11.51 -1.71
N ILE A 21 5.49 11.16 -2.98
CA ILE A 21 4.16 11.06 -3.60
C ILE A 21 3.57 9.66 -3.36
N SER A 22 4.38 8.60 -3.42
CA SER A 22 3.90 7.23 -3.17
C SER A 22 3.49 6.97 -1.72
N LEU A 23 4.10 7.67 -0.75
CA LEU A 23 3.85 7.48 0.67
C LEU A 23 2.42 7.90 1.07
N PRO A 24 1.95 9.15 0.80
CA PRO A 24 0.58 9.54 1.09
C PRO A 24 -0.42 8.80 0.19
N PHE A 25 -0.09 8.51 -1.06
CA PHE A 25 -0.99 7.82 -1.99
C PHE A 25 -1.24 6.35 -1.59
N LYS A 26 -0.21 5.65 -1.11
CA LYS A 26 -0.35 4.28 -0.57
C LYS A 26 -1.23 4.24 0.68
N ILE A 27 -1.10 5.21 1.58
CA ILE A 27 -1.93 5.28 2.80
C ILE A 27 -3.39 5.56 2.43
N LEU A 28 -3.63 6.48 1.49
CA LEU A 28 -4.98 6.74 0.94
C LEU A 28 -5.60 5.49 0.33
N LEU A 29 -4.88 4.76 -0.53
CA LEU A 29 -5.37 3.49 -1.10
C LEU A 29 -5.60 2.41 -0.03
N PHE A 30 -4.74 2.34 1.00
CA PHE A 30 -4.91 1.39 2.10
C PHE A 30 -6.18 1.66 2.91
N VAL A 31 -6.52 2.94 3.11
CA VAL A 31 -7.78 3.35 3.76
C VAL A 31 -8.97 3.13 2.84
N MET A 32 -8.88 3.44 1.53
CA MET A 32 -9.98 3.26 0.57
C MET A 32 -10.41 1.81 0.34
N VAL A 33 -9.49 0.85 0.56
CA VAL A 33 -9.78 -0.59 0.41
C VAL A 33 -10.17 -1.23 1.76
N ASP A 34 -10.44 -0.43 2.80
CA ASP A 34 -10.68 -0.91 4.16
C ASP A 34 -9.57 -1.88 4.65
N GLY A 35 -8.32 -1.58 4.29
CA GLY A 35 -7.17 -2.44 4.56
C GLY A 35 -6.96 -2.72 6.05
N TRP A 36 -7.33 -1.78 6.93
CA TRP A 36 -7.31 -1.99 8.38
C TRP A 36 -8.24 -3.11 8.84
N THR A 37 -9.44 -3.21 8.25
CA THR A 37 -10.41 -4.27 8.57
C THR A 37 -9.90 -5.63 8.11
N LEU A 38 -9.31 -5.71 6.92
CA LEU A 38 -8.69 -6.94 6.40
C LEU A 38 -7.47 -7.39 7.23
N VAL A 39 -6.65 -6.44 7.71
CA VAL A 39 -5.51 -6.75 8.57
C VAL A 39 -5.96 -7.23 9.96
N VAL A 40 -6.95 -6.58 10.56
CA VAL A 40 -7.51 -7.00 11.85
C VAL A 40 -8.21 -8.36 11.73
N GLU A 41 -8.92 -8.61 10.63
CA GLU A 41 -9.59 -9.90 10.38
C GLU A 41 -8.58 -11.02 10.13
N SER A 42 -7.56 -10.78 9.30
CA SER A 42 -6.49 -11.77 9.09
C SER A 42 -5.69 -12.04 10.36
N LEU A 43 -5.47 -11.04 11.22
CA LEU A 43 -4.87 -11.22 12.54
C LEU A 43 -5.80 -12.03 13.47
N ARG A 44 -7.10 -11.73 13.48
CA ARG A 44 -8.10 -12.48 14.26
C ARG A 44 -8.14 -13.94 13.82
N VAL A 45 -8.20 -14.20 12.51
CA VAL A 45 -8.18 -15.55 11.93
C VAL A 45 -6.87 -16.27 12.25
N SER A 46 -5.73 -15.58 12.18
CA SER A 46 -4.43 -16.16 12.53
C SER A 46 -4.29 -16.46 14.03
N ILE A 47 -4.88 -15.64 14.90
CA ILE A 47 -4.85 -15.84 16.36
C ILE A 47 -5.86 -16.90 16.78
N SER A 48 -7.01 -16.98 16.10
CA SER A 48 -8.03 -18.01 16.28
C SER A 48 -7.67 -19.33 15.59
N GLY A 49 -6.38 -19.60 15.38
CA GLY A 49 -5.86 -20.87 14.86
C GLY A 49 -6.02 -22.06 15.83
N ALA A 50 -7.14 -22.12 16.56
CA ALA A 50 -7.65 -23.23 17.35
C ALA A 50 -9.19 -23.16 17.39
#